data_AF-A0A4U0ZPI9-F1
#
_entry.id   AF-A0A4U0ZPI9-F1
#
_cell.length_a   1.000
_cell.length_b   1.000
_cell.length_c   1.000
_cell.angle_alpha   90.00
_cell.angle_beta   90.00
_cell.angle_gamma   90.00
#
_symmetry.space_group_name_H-M   'P 1'
#
loop_
_entity.id
_entity.type
_entity.pdbx_description
1 polymer ?
#
loop_
_entity_poly.entity_id
_entity_poly.type
_entity_poly.pdbx_seq_one_letter_code
_entity_poly.pdbx_strand_id
1 'polypeptide(L)'
;MSGHSKWSTIKRKKGAIDAKRGKVFTRLIKEITVAARSGGGDPEGNPRLRSAIATAKSENMPKDNITRAIKKGTGEIAGEVYDEIMYEGYGPGGVAVLVECLTDNRNRTVADVRHYFSKNNGNLGETGCVGWMFDKKGLFLVGKEGITEEELMDMALEAGAEDVVEEESEFQIFSAPEDFNDVREALEGAGVVVLEANISMVPQNTVEVTDEKIGKSLMKLMDSLEDHDDVQNVYANFDIDDDLMELLSQ
;
A
#
# COMPACT_ATOMS: atom_id res chain seq x y z
N MET A 1 6.24 -8.68 -14.44
CA MET A 1 5.19 -7.75 -13.98
C MET A 1 5.57 -7.29 -12.60
N SER A 2 6.12 -6.07 -12.46
CA SER A 2 6.67 -5.60 -11.19
C SER A 2 6.32 -4.14 -10.85
N GLY A 3 5.37 -3.53 -11.58
CA GLY A 3 5.05 -2.10 -11.46
C GLY A 3 4.65 -1.64 -10.05
N HIS A 4 3.98 -2.49 -9.27
CA HIS A 4 3.64 -2.21 -7.88
C HIS A 4 4.86 -2.22 -6.94
N SER A 5 5.72 -3.23 -7.06
CA SER A 5 6.95 -3.35 -6.26
C SER A 5 7.95 -2.23 -6.53
N LYS A 6 7.98 -1.73 -7.77
CA LYS A 6 8.86 -0.63 -8.12
C LYS A 6 8.46 0.61 -7.34
N TRP A 7 7.17 0.94 -7.20
CA TRP A 7 6.76 2.11 -6.40
C TRP A 7 7.16 1.98 -4.91
N SER A 8 6.96 0.82 -4.28
CA SER A 8 7.41 0.60 -2.89
C SER A 8 8.93 0.73 -2.77
N THR A 9 9.69 0.15 -3.69
CA THR A 9 11.15 0.23 -3.73
C THR A 9 11.65 1.66 -4.00
N ILE A 10 10.99 2.40 -4.89
CA ILE A 10 11.23 3.83 -5.16
C ILE A 10 10.99 4.66 -3.90
N LYS A 11 9.89 4.41 -3.19
CA LYS A 11 9.54 5.13 -1.96
C LYS A 11 10.58 4.93 -0.85
N ARG A 12 11.14 3.72 -0.75
CA ARG A 12 12.24 3.39 0.18
C ARG A 12 13.53 4.11 -0.22
N LYS A 13 13.91 4.09 -1.50
CA LYS A 13 15.08 4.83 -2.02
C LYS A 13 14.97 6.35 -1.79
N LYS A 14 13.76 6.93 -1.93
CA LYS A 14 13.49 8.38 -1.78
C LYS A 14 13.46 8.91 -0.31
N GLY A 15 13.76 8.07 0.68
CA GLY A 15 14.00 8.41 2.10
C GLY A 15 13.52 9.79 2.61
N ALA A 16 12.34 9.86 3.23
CA ALA A 16 11.90 11.04 3.99
C ALA A 16 11.43 10.61 5.38
N ILE A 17 12.37 10.56 6.34
CA ILE A 17 12.18 9.84 7.61
C ILE A 17 11.41 10.67 8.65
N ASP A 18 11.53 12.00 8.67
CA ASP A 18 10.99 12.78 9.81
C ASP A 18 9.65 13.50 9.55
N ALA A 19 9.39 13.99 8.33
CA ALA A 19 8.10 14.64 8.00
C ALA A 19 6.92 13.64 7.91
N LYS A 20 7.22 12.35 7.74
CA LYS A 20 6.22 11.31 7.46
C LYS A 20 5.61 10.68 8.71
N ARG A 21 6.27 10.70 9.87
CA ARG A 21 5.81 9.93 11.06
C ARG A 21 4.44 10.37 11.58
N GLY A 22 4.17 11.68 11.62
CA GLY A 22 2.86 12.20 12.01
C GLY A 22 1.74 11.74 11.06
N LYS A 23 2.01 11.74 9.74
CA LYS A 23 1.07 11.28 8.72
C LYS A 23 0.84 9.76 8.81
N VAL A 24 1.89 8.99 9.02
CA VAL A 24 1.81 7.54 9.27
C VAL A 24 0.92 7.25 10.47
N PHE A 25 1.09 7.98 11.57
CA PHE A 25 0.22 7.81 12.75
C PHE A 25 -1.23 8.18 12.46
N THR A 26 -1.47 9.27 11.74
CA THR A 26 -2.83 9.66 11.34
C THR A 26 -3.50 8.58 10.48
N ARG A 27 -2.80 8.01 9.50
CA ARG A 27 -3.29 6.90 8.67
C ARG A 27 -3.63 5.67 9.50
N LEU A 28 -2.70 5.23 10.34
CA LEU A 28 -2.90 4.09 11.23
C LEU A 28 -4.06 4.29 12.21
N ILE A 29 -4.26 5.53 12.73
CA ILE A 29 -5.40 5.85 13.58
C ILE A 29 -6.72 5.70 12.81
N LYS A 30 -6.79 6.21 11.56
CA LYS A 30 -7.97 6.06 10.71
C LYS A 30 -8.26 4.58 10.43
N GLU A 31 -7.23 3.82 10.05
CA GLU A 31 -7.35 2.38 9.77
C GLU A 31 -7.82 1.58 10.99
N ILE A 32 -7.21 1.77 12.17
CA ILE A 32 -7.66 1.13 13.42
C ILE A 32 -9.11 1.50 13.74
N THR A 33 -9.49 2.76 13.55
CA THR A 33 -10.85 3.25 13.82
C THR A 33 -11.86 2.56 12.90
N VAL A 34 -11.56 2.46 11.60
CA VAL A 34 -12.44 1.82 10.61
C VAL A 34 -12.52 0.31 10.81
N ALA A 35 -11.38 -0.35 11.06
CA ALA A 35 -11.33 -1.78 11.35
C ALA A 35 -12.13 -2.14 12.61
N ALA A 36 -12.00 -1.36 13.69
CA ALA A 36 -12.77 -1.58 14.93
C ALA A 36 -14.26 -1.31 14.74
N ARG A 37 -14.64 -0.39 13.84
CA ARG A 37 -16.04 -0.08 13.54
C ARG A 37 -16.73 -1.19 12.75
N SER A 38 -16.06 -1.80 11.78
CA SER A 38 -16.65 -2.83 10.92
C SER A 38 -16.60 -4.24 11.54
N GLY A 39 -15.53 -4.57 12.27
CA GLY A 39 -15.32 -5.91 12.83
C GLY A 39 -15.34 -6.01 14.36
N GLY A 40 -15.61 -4.90 15.07
CA GLY A 40 -15.58 -4.85 16.54
C GLY A 40 -14.20 -4.56 17.12
N GLY A 41 -14.16 -4.13 18.39
CA GLY A 41 -12.94 -3.65 19.05
C GLY A 41 -12.02 -4.73 19.64
N ASP A 42 -12.37 -6.00 19.51
CA ASP A 42 -11.56 -7.13 19.99
C ASP A 42 -10.65 -7.65 18.85
N PRO A 43 -9.32 -7.48 18.95
CA PRO A 43 -8.39 -7.95 17.92
C PRO A 43 -8.41 -9.46 17.73
N GLU A 44 -8.83 -10.25 18.74
CA GLU A 44 -8.92 -11.70 18.62
C GLU A 44 -10.01 -12.16 17.67
N GLY A 45 -11.14 -11.45 17.65
CA GLY A 45 -12.24 -11.69 16.71
C GLY A 45 -12.16 -10.88 15.41
N ASN A 46 -11.19 -9.96 15.27
CA ASN A 46 -11.10 -9.02 14.17
C ASN A 46 -9.69 -9.03 13.54
N PRO A 47 -9.46 -9.86 12.50
CA PRO A 47 -8.16 -9.96 11.83
C PRO A 47 -7.63 -8.63 11.26
N ARG A 48 -8.51 -7.80 10.66
CA ARG A 48 -8.12 -6.47 10.13
C ARG A 48 -7.60 -5.57 11.24
N LEU A 49 -8.29 -5.53 12.37
CA LEU A 49 -7.86 -4.76 13.54
C LEU A 49 -6.55 -5.29 14.12
N ARG A 50 -6.37 -6.61 14.19
CA ARG A 50 -5.13 -7.24 14.66
C ARG A 50 -3.93 -6.80 13.83
N SER A 51 -4.05 -6.87 12.50
CA SER A 51 -3.01 -6.43 11.58
C SER A 51 -2.73 -4.93 11.71
N ALA A 52 -3.76 -4.09 11.76
CA ALA A 52 -3.59 -2.64 11.94
C ALA A 52 -2.88 -2.27 13.26
N ILE A 53 -3.18 -2.99 14.35
CA ILE A 53 -2.49 -2.83 15.65
C ILE A 53 -1.03 -3.27 15.55
N ALA A 54 -0.75 -4.38 14.88
CA ALA A 54 0.62 -4.88 14.70
C ALA A 54 1.48 -3.86 13.94
N THR A 55 0.97 -3.33 12.81
CA THR A 55 1.64 -2.27 12.05
C THR A 55 1.80 -0.98 12.87
N ALA A 56 0.80 -0.59 13.66
CA ALA A 56 0.95 0.57 14.53
C ALA A 56 2.04 0.39 15.59
N LYS A 57 2.21 -0.82 16.12
CA LYS A 57 3.29 -1.14 17.07
C LYS A 57 4.66 -1.13 16.40
N SER A 58 4.81 -1.66 15.18
CA SER A 58 6.09 -1.62 14.45
C SER A 58 6.56 -0.20 14.16
N GLU A 59 5.62 0.72 13.94
CA GLU A 59 5.88 2.17 13.80
C GLU A 59 6.14 2.90 15.15
N ASN A 60 6.15 2.16 16.25
CA ASN A 60 6.27 2.63 17.63
C ASN A 60 5.15 3.62 18.03
N MET A 61 3.92 3.39 17.58
CA MET A 61 2.77 4.17 18.03
C MET A 61 2.52 3.92 19.54
N PRO A 62 2.34 4.98 20.35
CA PRO A 62 1.96 4.82 21.76
C PRO A 62 0.66 4.01 21.93
N LYS A 63 0.66 3.09 22.89
CA LYS A 63 -0.50 2.23 23.21
C LYS A 63 -1.79 3.01 23.45
N ASP A 64 -1.69 4.20 24.04
CA ASP A 64 -2.84 5.07 24.32
C ASP A 64 -3.50 5.58 23.04
N ASN A 65 -2.74 5.83 21.97
CA ASN A 65 -3.28 6.24 20.67
C ASN A 65 -4.06 5.09 20.02
N ILE A 66 -3.50 3.87 20.05
CA ILE A 66 -4.16 2.65 19.56
C ILE A 66 -5.47 2.43 20.32
N THR A 67 -5.42 2.46 21.65
CA THR A 67 -6.60 2.26 22.52
C THR A 67 -7.67 3.31 22.23
N ARG A 68 -7.27 4.58 22.04
CA ARG A 68 -8.20 5.67 21.71
C ARG A 68 -8.84 5.47 20.33
N ALA A 69 -8.09 5.02 19.33
CA ALA A 69 -8.62 4.74 17.99
C ALA A 69 -9.66 3.60 18.02
N ILE A 70 -9.39 2.52 18.77
CA ILE A 70 -10.35 1.42 18.97
C ILE A 70 -11.64 1.92 19.63
N LYS A 71 -11.53 2.74 20.68
CA LYS A 71 -12.69 3.31 21.37
C LYS A 71 -13.51 4.25 20.49
N LYS A 72 -12.87 5.00 19.58
CA LYS A 72 -13.58 5.79 18.56
C LYS A 72 -14.33 4.88 17.59
N GLY A 73 -13.68 3.82 17.10
CA GLY A 73 -14.28 2.90 16.13
C GLY A 73 -15.48 2.13 16.68
N THR A 74 -15.41 1.71 17.94
CA THR A 74 -16.51 1.02 18.65
C THR A 74 -17.62 1.94 19.14
N GLY A 75 -17.41 3.26 19.11
CA GLY A 75 -18.37 4.25 19.59
C GLY A 75 -18.37 4.46 21.11
N GLU A 76 -17.43 3.87 21.86
CA GLU A 76 -17.25 4.15 23.30
C GLU A 76 -16.91 5.62 23.57
N ILE A 77 -16.24 6.28 22.62
CA ILE A 77 -16.01 7.72 22.64
C ILE A 77 -16.42 8.34 21.30
N ALA A 78 -16.85 9.60 21.35
CA ALA A 78 -17.16 10.35 20.14
C ALA A 78 -15.94 10.46 19.22
N GLY A 79 -16.17 10.28 17.93
CA GLY A 79 -15.16 10.33 16.89
C GLY A 79 -15.77 10.63 15.53
N GLU A 80 -14.91 10.99 14.59
CA GLU A 80 -15.30 11.15 13.19
C GLU A 80 -15.67 9.79 12.59
N VAL A 81 -16.62 9.83 11.67
CA VAL A 81 -17.03 8.70 10.86
C VAL A 81 -16.31 8.81 9.54
N TYR A 82 -15.37 7.90 9.31
CA TYR A 82 -14.69 7.80 8.02
C TYR A 82 -15.46 6.86 7.09
N ASP A 83 -15.65 7.30 5.86
CA ASP A 83 -16.06 6.50 4.71
C ASP A 83 -14.82 5.94 4.02
N GLU A 84 -14.88 4.66 3.66
CA GLU A 84 -13.89 3.99 2.81
C GLU A 84 -14.29 4.17 1.34
N ILE A 85 -13.37 4.71 0.53
CA ILE A 85 -13.64 5.07 -0.86
C ILE A 85 -12.44 4.69 -1.71
N MET A 86 -12.68 4.00 -2.81
CA MET A 86 -11.69 3.78 -3.86
C MET A 86 -11.96 4.76 -5.01
N TYR A 87 -11.00 5.64 -5.26
CA TYR A 87 -10.97 6.47 -6.47
C TYR A 87 -10.12 5.81 -7.54
N GLU A 88 -10.52 6.00 -8.79
CA GLU A 88 -9.93 5.33 -9.94
C GLU A 88 -9.62 6.36 -11.01
N GLY A 89 -8.49 6.24 -11.69
CA GLY A 89 -8.14 7.17 -12.75
C GLY A 89 -6.94 6.73 -13.58
N TYR A 90 -6.61 7.58 -14.55
CA TYR A 90 -5.44 7.41 -15.41
C TYR A 90 -4.47 8.55 -15.18
N GLY A 91 -3.23 8.23 -14.84
CA GLY A 91 -2.12 9.16 -14.77
C GLY A 91 -1.47 9.44 -16.14
N PRO A 92 -0.37 10.21 -16.17
CA PRO A 92 0.47 10.40 -17.35
C PRO A 92 0.83 9.09 -18.04
N GLY A 93 0.88 9.10 -19.37
CA GLY A 93 1.24 7.92 -20.16
C GLY A 93 0.18 6.83 -20.17
N GLY A 94 -1.04 7.08 -19.65
CA GLY A 94 -2.11 6.08 -19.60
C GLY A 94 -1.96 5.07 -18.47
N VAL A 95 -1.12 5.37 -17.48
CA VAL A 95 -0.94 4.54 -16.28
C VAL A 95 -2.23 4.49 -15.48
N ALA A 96 -2.71 3.29 -15.16
CA ALA A 96 -3.85 3.10 -14.27
C ALA A 96 -3.44 3.40 -12.83
N VAL A 97 -4.28 4.13 -12.09
CA VAL A 97 -4.05 4.53 -10.70
C VAL A 97 -5.30 4.28 -9.86
N LEU A 98 -5.13 3.59 -8.74
CA LEU A 98 -6.12 3.44 -7.68
C LEU A 98 -5.69 4.26 -6.46
N VAL A 99 -6.65 4.94 -5.84
CA VAL A 99 -6.42 5.75 -4.64
C VAL A 99 -7.42 5.34 -3.57
N GLU A 100 -6.93 4.65 -2.56
CA GLU A 100 -7.72 4.20 -1.42
C GLU A 100 -7.75 5.31 -0.36
N CYS A 101 -8.95 5.73 0.04
CA CYS A 101 -9.17 6.84 0.95
C CYS A 101 -10.03 6.45 2.15
N LEU A 102 -9.67 7.01 3.31
CA LEU A 102 -10.50 7.08 4.52
C LEU A 102 -10.79 8.55 4.84
N THR A 103 -12.03 8.97 4.63
CA THR A 103 -12.42 10.39 4.69
C THR A 103 -13.73 10.62 5.43
N ASP A 104 -13.81 11.71 6.18
CA ASP A 104 -15.04 12.22 6.80
C ASP A 104 -15.82 13.18 5.87
N ASN A 105 -15.24 13.52 4.71
CA ASN A 105 -15.81 14.46 3.74
C ASN A 105 -15.47 14.05 2.30
N ARG A 106 -16.36 13.25 1.70
CA ARG A 106 -16.22 12.76 0.31
C ARG A 106 -15.98 13.89 -0.70
N ASN A 107 -16.66 15.02 -0.54
CA ASN A 107 -16.63 16.13 -1.51
C ASN A 107 -15.28 16.87 -1.50
N ARG A 108 -14.69 17.04 -0.31
CA ARG A 108 -13.33 17.59 -0.17
C ARG A 108 -12.33 16.65 -0.83
N THR A 109 -12.31 15.39 -0.41
CA THR A 109 -11.33 14.41 -0.89
C THR A 109 -11.39 14.21 -2.39
N VAL A 110 -12.59 14.07 -2.99
CA VAL A 110 -12.69 13.92 -4.45
C VAL A 110 -12.25 15.17 -5.21
N ALA A 111 -12.45 16.37 -4.65
CA ALA A 111 -12.01 17.60 -5.28
C ALA A 111 -10.48 17.69 -5.30
N ASP A 112 -9.83 17.37 -4.18
CA ASP A 112 -8.38 17.38 -4.04
C ASP A 112 -7.73 16.29 -4.91
N VAL A 113 -8.23 15.05 -4.85
CA VAL A 113 -7.77 13.94 -5.69
C VAL A 113 -7.88 14.32 -7.17
N ARG A 114 -9.05 14.81 -7.62
CA ARG A 114 -9.24 15.26 -9.01
C ARG A 114 -8.25 16.36 -9.39
N HIS A 115 -8.01 17.32 -8.50
CA HIS A 115 -7.04 18.38 -8.74
C HIS A 115 -5.62 17.83 -8.96
N TYR A 116 -5.19 16.85 -8.15
CA TYR A 116 -3.87 16.23 -8.31
C TYR A 116 -3.73 15.49 -9.63
N PHE A 117 -4.74 14.72 -10.06
CA PHE A 117 -4.75 14.11 -11.39
C PHE A 117 -4.62 15.17 -12.48
N SER A 118 -5.51 16.18 -12.50
CA SER A 118 -5.52 17.20 -13.55
C SER A 118 -4.23 18.04 -13.61
N LYS A 119 -3.67 18.40 -12.45
CA LYS A 119 -2.42 19.18 -12.37
C LYS A 119 -1.22 18.43 -12.94
N ASN A 120 -1.25 17.10 -12.90
CA ASN A 120 -0.15 16.26 -13.35
C ASN A 120 -0.49 15.51 -14.64
N ASN A 121 -1.32 16.07 -15.53
CA ASN A 121 -1.67 15.48 -16.84
C ASN A 121 -2.34 14.09 -16.77
N GLY A 122 -3.06 13.81 -15.68
CA GLY A 122 -3.95 12.66 -15.54
C GLY A 122 -5.42 13.07 -15.48
N ASN A 123 -6.29 12.09 -15.32
CA ASN A 123 -7.72 12.30 -15.14
C ASN A 123 -8.29 11.30 -14.12
N LEU A 124 -9.15 11.80 -13.23
CA LEU A 124 -9.94 10.96 -12.35
C LEU A 124 -11.12 10.40 -13.14
N GLY A 125 -11.23 9.08 -13.19
CA GLY A 125 -12.28 8.37 -13.88
C GLY A 125 -13.51 8.09 -13.01
N GLU A 126 -14.45 7.35 -13.59
CA GLU A 126 -15.57 6.77 -12.87
C GLU A 126 -15.15 5.48 -12.16
N THR A 127 -15.92 5.06 -11.15
CA THR A 127 -15.72 3.77 -10.48
C THR A 127 -15.81 2.62 -11.49
N GLY A 128 -14.88 1.68 -11.42
CA GLY A 128 -14.75 0.54 -12.32
C GLY A 128 -13.93 0.79 -13.58
N CYS A 129 -13.35 1.98 -13.78
CA CYS A 129 -12.59 2.27 -14.99
C CYS A 129 -11.21 1.61 -15.05
N VAL A 130 -10.58 1.35 -13.90
CA VAL A 130 -9.28 0.66 -13.80
C VAL A 130 -9.22 -0.40 -12.71
N GLY A 131 -10.17 -0.45 -11.78
CA GLY A 131 -10.15 -1.38 -10.65
C GLY A 131 -10.04 -2.86 -11.05
N TRP A 132 -10.60 -3.23 -12.21
CA TRP A 132 -10.50 -4.58 -12.76
C TRP A 132 -9.09 -4.97 -13.22
N MET A 133 -8.17 -4.00 -13.37
CA MET A 133 -6.78 -4.23 -13.75
C MET A 133 -5.90 -4.61 -12.55
N PHE A 134 -6.46 -4.66 -11.33
CA PHE A 134 -5.71 -4.96 -10.11
C PHE A 134 -6.38 -6.07 -9.31
N ASP A 135 -5.56 -6.98 -8.80
CA ASP A 135 -5.97 -8.05 -7.90
C ASP A 135 -5.54 -7.70 -6.47
N LYS A 136 -6.43 -7.92 -5.50
CA LYS A 136 -6.08 -7.77 -4.09
C LYS A 136 -5.30 -9.00 -3.64
N LYS A 137 -4.02 -8.84 -3.27
CA LYS A 137 -3.12 -9.92 -2.90
C LYS A 137 -2.33 -9.59 -1.64
N GLY A 138 -1.93 -10.61 -0.89
CA GLY A 138 -0.81 -10.49 0.03
C GLY A 138 0.49 -10.34 -0.76
N LEU A 139 1.32 -9.35 -0.41
CA LEU A 139 2.60 -9.05 -1.02
C LEU A 139 3.68 -9.04 0.06
N PHE A 140 4.75 -9.79 -0.18
CA PHE A 140 5.96 -9.77 0.63
C PHE A 140 7.16 -9.41 -0.24
N LEU A 141 7.99 -8.49 0.24
CA LEU A 141 9.33 -8.24 -0.30
C LEU A 141 10.34 -8.89 0.62
N VAL A 142 11.16 -9.78 0.08
CA VAL A 142 12.13 -10.58 0.83
C VAL A 142 13.53 -10.31 0.31
N GLY A 143 14.47 -9.98 1.21
CA GLY A 143 15.86 -9.79 0.81
C GLY A 143 16.50 -11.10 0.34
N LYS A 144 17.40 -11.04 -0.63
CA LYS A 144 18.13 -12.22 -1.13
C LYS A 144 19.20 -12.77 -0.17
N GLU A 145 19.44 -12.10 0.94
CA GLU A 145 20.49 -12.49 1.88
C GLU A 145 20.03 -13.67 2.75
N GLY A 146 20.75 -14.78 2.68
CA GLY A 146 20.56 -15.92 3.58
C GLY A 146 19.50 -16.93 3.17
N ILE A 147 18.92 -16.83 1.98
CA ILE A 147 17.99 -17.83 1.42
C ILE A 147 18.13 -17.92 -0.11
N THR A 148 18.06 -19.14 -0.66
CA THR A 148 18.03 -19.34 -2.12
C THR A 148 16.61 -19.22 -2.68
N GLU A 149 16.50 -18.97 -3.99
CA GLU A 149 15.19 -18.91 -4.67
C GLU A 149 14.40 -20.22 -4.48
N GLU A 150 15.06 -21.37 -4.67
CA GLU A 150 14.44 -22.70 -4.55
C GLU A 150 13.89 -22.94 -3.13
N GLU A 151 14.70 -22.66 -2.10
CA GLU A 151 14.29 -22.80 -0.69
C GLU A 151 13.13 -21.86 -0.33
N LEU A 152 13.16 -20.62 -0.83
CA LEU A 152 12.10 -19.65 -0.59
C LEU A 152 10.80 -20.04 -1.29
N MET A 153 10.91 -20.50 -2.54
CA MET A 153 9.76 -20.90 -3.34
C MET A 153 9.05 -22.09 -2.71
N ASP A 154 9.76 -23.15 -2.36
CA ASP A 154 9.18 -24.34 -1.73
C ASP A 154 8.47 -23.98 -0.42
N MET A 155 9.13 -23.22 0.45
CA MET A 155 8.57 -22.78 1.74
C MET A 155 7.34 -21.89 1.57
N ALA A 156 7.41 -20.89 0.68
CA ALA A 156 6.32 -19.95 0.48
C ALA A 156 5.08 -20.65 -0.10
N LEU A 157 5.26 -21.53 -1.08
CA LEU A 157 4.16 -22.29 -1.69
C LEU A 157 3.52 -23.26 -0.68
N GLU A 158 4.32 -23.94 0.16
CA GLU A 158 3.78 -24.77 1.24
C GLU A 158 2.94 -23.97 2.24
N ALA A 159 3.29 -22.70 2.47
CA ALA A 159 2.57 -21.79 3.35
C ALA A 159 1.34 -21.10 2.71
N GLY A 160 1.04 -21.37 1.43
CA GLY A 160 -0.11 -20.80 0.73
C GLY A 160 0.19 -19.61 -0.18
N ALA A 161 1.46 -19.37 -0.52
CA ALA A 161 1.79 -18.42 -1.59
C ALA A 161 1.25 -18.91 -2.95
N GLU A 162 0.83 -17.96 -3.78
CA GLU A 162 0.40 -18.20 -5.16
C GLU A 162 1.57 -18.17 -6.14
N ASP A 163 2.57 -17.31 -5.88
CA ASP A 163 3.67 -17.07 -6.79
C ASP A 163 4.89 -16.49 -6.07
N VAL A 164 6.09 -16.77 -6.59
CA VAL A 164 7.36 -16.18 -6.14
C VAL A 164 8.11 -15.67 -7.36
N VAL A 165 8.46 -14.39 -7.36
CA VAL A 165 9.13 -13.72 -8.47
C VAL A 165 10.49 -13.22 -7.99
N GLU A 166 11.55 -13.63 -8.68
CA GLU A 166 12.88 -13.08 -8.48
C GLU A 166 13.04 -11.73 -9.21
N GLU A 167 13.40 -10.68 -8.47
CA GLU A 167 13.84 -9.40 -9.03
C GLU A 167 15.36 -9.22 -8.82
N GLU A 168 15.96 -8.15 -9.30
CA GLU A 168 17.42 -7.96 -9.21
C GLU A 168 17.94 -7.96 -7.76
N SER A 169 17.24 -7.28 -6.84
CA SER A 169 17.70 -7.04 -5.46
C SER A 169 16.92 -7.77 -4.37
N GLU A 170 15.74 -8.30 -4.68
CA GLU A 170 14.82 -8.90 -3.72
C GLU A 170 13.95 -9.97 -4.40
N PHE A 171 13.27 -10.78 -3.61
CA PHE A 171 12.22 -11.68 -4.05
C PHE A 171 10.85 -11.06 -3.72
N GLN A 172 9.86 -11.31 -4.57
CA GLN A 172 8.47 -10.98 -4.31
C GLN A 172 7.67 -12.25 -4.12
N ILE A 173 6.86 -12.29 -3.07
CA ILE A 173 5.95 -13.40 -2.82
C ILE A 173 4.54 -12.85 -2.86
N PHE A 174 3.68 -13.50 -3.63
CA PHE A 174 2.26 -13.18 -3.75
C PHE A 174 1.43 -14.27 -3.10
N SER A 175 0.33 -13.90 -2.44
CA SER A 175 -0.63 -14.83 -1.83
C SER A 175 -2.05 -14.29 -1.96
N ALA A 176 -3.04 -15.15 -1.76
CA ALA A 176 -4.39 -14.68 -1.51
C ALA A 176 -4.44 -13.89 -0.17
N PRO A 177 -5.30 -12.87 -0.02
CA PRO A 177 -5.37 -12.08 1.22
C PRO A 177 -5.66 -12.90 2.49
N GLU A 178 -6.40 -14.00 2.35
CA GLU A 178 -6.72 -14.95 3.42
C GLU A 178 -5.49 -15.72 3.93
N ASP A 179 -4.55 -16.04 3.05
CA ASP A 179 -3.34 -16.82 3.35
C ASP A 179 -2.18 -15.93 3.82
N PHE A 180 -2.35 -14.61 3.79
CA PHE A 180 -1.32 -13.63 4.14
C PHE A 180 -0.68 -13.88 5.51
N ASN A 181 -1.46 -14.21 6.54
CA ASN A 181 -0.87 -14.43 7.87
C ASN A 181 -0.05 -15.71 7.92
N ASP A 182 -0.50 -16.78 7.25
CA ASP A 182 0.17 -18.07 7.26
C ASP A 182 1.52 -17.97 6.52
N VAL A 183 1.55 -17.31 5.36
CA VAL A 183 2.79 -17.01 4.62
C VAL A 183 3.73 -16.14 5.46
N ARG A 184 3.21 -15.09 6.12
CA ARG A 184 4.04 -14.24 6.98
C ARG A 184 4.70 -15.04 8.11
N GLU A 185 3.91 -15.85 8.82
CA GLU A 185 4.40 -16.62 9.95
C GLU A 185 5.41 -17.69 9.53
N ALA A 186 5.25 -18.29 8.35
CA ALA A 186 6.23 -19.21 7.79
C ALA A 186 7.58 -18.51 7.51
N LEU A 187 7.56 -17.35 6.85
CA LEU A 187 8.76 -16.56 6.56
C LEU A 187 9.47 -16.12 7.84
N GLU A 188 8.73 -15.57 8.80
CA GLU A 188 9.27 -15.15 10.11
C GLU A 188 9.83 -16.33 10.91
N GLY A 189 9.13 -17.47 10.91
CA GLY A 189 9.52 -18.69 11.62
C GLY A 189 10.80 -19.33 11.06
N ALA A 190 11.04 -19.18 9.77
CA ALA A 190 12.27 -19.60 9.11
C ALA A 190 13.44 -18.60 9.25
N GLY A 191 13.20 -17.43 9.88
CA GLY A 191 14.21 -16.39 10.05
C GLY A 191 14.53 -15.64 8.76
N VAL A 192 13.62 -15.66 7.78
CA VAL A 192 13.78 -14.94 6.52
C VAL A 192 13.65 -13.44 6.75
N VAL A 193 14.53 -12.66 6.11
CA VAL A 193 14.49 -11.19 6.22
C VAL A 193 13.39 -10.64 5.33
N VAL A 194 12.21 -10.48 5.91
CA VAL A 194 11.07 -9.82 5.28
C VAL A 194 11.27 -8.30 5.35
N LEU A 195 11.42 -7.69 4.19
CA LEU A 195 11.64 -6.26 4.02
C LEU A 195 10.33 -5.47 4.05
N GLU A 196 9.25 -6.05 3.52
CA GLU A 196 7.90 -5.49 3.49
C GLU A 196 6.87 -6.62 3.48
N ALA A 197 5.75 -6.44 4.17
CA ALA A 197 4.62 -7.38 4.17
C ALA A 197 3.31 -6.60 4.29
N ASN A 198 2.47 -6.63 3.26
CA ASN A 198 1.16 -5.98 3.26
C ASN A 198 0.16 -6.70 2.36
N ILE A 199 -1.13 -6.39 2.56
CA ILE A 199 -2.15 -6.70 1.57
C ILE A 199 -2.27 -5.49 0.66
N SER A 200 -2.13 -5.70 -0.64
CA SER A 200 -2.05 -4.64 -1.64
C SER A 200 -2.87 -4.93 -2.89
N MET A 201 -3.05 -3.92 -3.75
CA MET A 201 -3.63 -4.06 -5.08
C MET A 201 -2.50 -4.23 -6.11
N VAL A 202 -2.33 -5.46 -6.60
CA VAL A 202 -1.29 -5.85 -7.55
C VAL A 202 -1.84 -5.79 -8.99
N PRO A 203 -1.19 -5.05 -9.91
CA PRO A 203 -1.67 -4.92 -11.28
C PRO A 203 -1.48 -6.22 -12.09
N GLN A 204 -2.49 -6.56 -12.89
CA GLN A 204 -2.49 -7.71 -13.82
C GLN A 204 -1.64 -7.49 -15.07
N ASN A 205 -1.24 -6.25 -15.35
CA ASN A 205 -0.35 -5.87 -16.42
C ASN A 205 0.33 -4.53 -16.09
N THR A 206 1.47 -4.25 -16.71
CA THR A 206 2.18 -2.99 -16.52
C THR A 206 2.20 -2.11 -17.77
N VAL A 207 2.37 -0.80 -17.58
CA VAL A 207 2.55 0.21 -18.62
C VAL A 207 3.97 0.75 -18.52
N GLU A 208 4.78 0.48 -19.54
CA GLU A 208 6.15 0.97 -19.61
C GLU A 208 6.19 2.49 -19.78
N VAL A 209 7.02 3.17 -18.98
CA VAL A 209 7.20 4.61 -19.01
C VAL A 209 8.69 4.92 -19.22
N THR A 210 9.03 5.25 -20.46
CA THR A 210 10.40 5.56 -20.91
C THR A 210 10.65 7.07 -21.10
N ASP A 211 9.60 7.88 -21.19
CA ASP A 211 9.74 9.33 -21.35
C ASP A 211 9.92 10.01 -19.99
N GLU A 212 11.02 10.74 -19.83
CA GLU A 212 11.38 11.43 -18.59
C GLU A 212 10.32 12.44 -18.13
N LYS A 213 9.67 13.16 -19.06
CA LYS A 213 8.64 14.15 -18.68
C LYS A 213 7.39 13.47 -18.16
N ILE A 214 6.99 12.36 -18.80
CA ILE A 214 5.89 11.51 -18.32
C ILE A 214 6.25 10.95 -16.94
N GLY A 215 7.44 10.37 -16.78
CA GLY A 215 7.93 9.86 -15.50
C GLY A 215 7.92 10.91 -14.39
N LYS A 216 8.46 12.13 -14.64
CA LYS A 216 8.43 13.24 -13.67
C LYS A 216 7.02 13.64 -13.28
N SER A 217 6.10 13.72 -14.25
CA SER A 217 4.70 14.08 -14.01
C SER A 217 4.00 13.00 -13.17
N LEU A 218 4.29 11.72 -13.46
CA LEU A 218 3.74 10.59 -12.72
C LEU A 218 4.26 10.55 -11.28
N MET A 219 5.56 10.71 -11.06
CA MET A 219 6.12 10.75 -9.71
C MET A 219 5.50 11.87 -8.87
N LYS A 220 5.31 13.07 -9.45
CA LYS A 220 4.63 14.19 -8.76
C LYS A 220 3.17 13.89 -8.45
N LEU A 221 2.46 13.17 -9.33
CA LEU A 221 1.10 12.71 -9.07
C LEU A 221 1.08 11.78 -7.86
N MET A 222 1.92 10.74 -7.88
CA MET A 222 2.01 9.75 -6.80
C MET A 222 2.37 10.42 -5.47
N ASP A 223 3.38 11.29 -5.46
CA ASP A 223 3.78 12.04 -4.27
C ASP A 223 2.64 12.94 -3.75
N SER A 224 1.91 13.63 -4.63
CA SER A 224 0.80 14.50 -4.22
C SER A 224 -0.37 13.72 -3.62
N LEU A 225 -0.69 12.56 -4.20
CA LEU A 225 -1.73 11.66 -3.68
C LEU A 225 -1.30 11.09 -2.33
N GLU A 226 -0.05 10.61 -2.22
CA GLU A 226 0.51 10.09 -0.96
C GLU A 226 0.73 11.16 0.10
N ASP A 227 0.74 12.45 -0.23
CA ASP A 227 0.85 13.52 0.76
C ASP A 227 -0.52 13.89 1.35
N HIS A 228 -1.61 13.47 0.72
CA HIS A 228 -2.97 13.80 1.14
C HIS A 228 -3.40 13.00 2.39
N ASP A 229 -4.01 13.70 3.36
CA ASP A 229 -4.33 13.14 4.69
C ASP A 229 -5.45 12.09 4.67
N ASP A 230 -6.33 12.13 3.67
CA ASP A 230 -7.39 11.13 3.50
C ASP A 230 -6.94 9.89 2.73
N VAL A 231 -5.83 9.96 2.00
CA VAL A 231 -5.31 8.84 1.23
C VAL A 231 -4.61 7.87 2.17
N GLN A 232 -5.00 6.59 2.13
CA GLN A 232 -4.31 5.50 2.81
C GLN A 232 -3.23 4.93 1.90
N ASN A 233 -3.62 4.53 0.69
CA ASN A 233 -2.74 3.85 -0.26
C ASN A 233 -2.97 4.38 -1.68
N VAL A 234 -1.91 4.33 -2.48
CA VAL A 234 -1.94 4.65 -3.91
C VAL A 234 -1.29 3.49 -4.65
N TYR A 235 -2.03 2.92 -5.59
CA TYR A 235 -1.58 1.79 -6.39
C TYR A 235 -1.54 2.21 -7.85
N ALA A 236 -0.53 1.78 -8.59
CA ALA A 236 -0.40 2.11 -10.00
C ALA A 236 0.27 0.97 -10.77
N ASN A 237 0.03 0.92 -12.08
CA ASN A 237 0.55 -0.14 -12.94
C ASN A 237 1.72 0.31 -13.84
N PHE A 238 2.44 1.36 -13.50
CA PHE A 238 3.59 1.79 -14.30
C PHE A 238 4.80 0.88 -14.13
N ASP A 239 5.64 0.83 -15.14
CA ASP A 239 6.96 0.20 -15.10
C ASP A 239 7.99 1.20 -15.63
N ILE A 240 8.91 1.63 -14.77
CA ILE A 240 10.01 2.55 -15.12
C ILE A 240 11.30 1.78 -14.87
N ASP A 241 12.23 1.82 -15.82
CA ASP A 241 13.56 1.23 -15.66
C ASP A 241 14.38 1.93 -14.56
N ASP A 242 15.37 1.23 -14.04
CA ASP A 242 16.15 1.69 -12.89
C ASP A 242 16.98 2.94 -13.20
N ASP A 243 17.50 3.08 -14.43
CA ASP A 243 18.29 4.23 -14.88
C ASP A 243 17.44 5.51 -14.90
N LEU A 244 16.24 5.43 -15.49
CA LEU A 244 15.30 6.54 -15.51
C LEU A 244 14.80 6.81 -14.10
N MET A 245 14.56 5.79 -13.27
CA MET A 245 14.17 6.00 -11.88
C MET A 245 15.22 6.73 -11.07
N GLU A 246 16.50 6.41 -11.24
CA GLU A 246 17.59 7.12 -10.57
C GLU A 246 17.58 8.61 -10.95
N LEU A 247 17.43 8.92 -12.24
CA LEU A 247 17.30 10.29 -12.73
C LEU A 247 16.08 11.04 -12.16
N LEU A 248 14.96 10.34 -11.97
CA LEU A 248 13.72 10.89 -11.41
C LEU A 248 13.77 11.07 -9.88
N SER A 249 14.75 10.46 -9.21
CA SER A 249 14.92 10.50 -7.76
C SER A 249 15.87 11.61 -7.27
N GLN A 250 16.61 12.24 -8.19
CA GLN A 250 17.46 13.41 -7.96
C GLN A 250 16.67 14.72 -7.94
#